data_AF-A0AAC9I5C7-F1
#
_entry.id   AF-A0AAC9I5C7-F1
#
_cell.length_a   1.000
_cell.length_b   1.000
_cell.length_c   1.000
_cell.angle_alpha   90.00
_cell.angle_beta   90.00
_cell.angle_gamma   90.00
#
_symmetry.space_group_name_H-M   'P 1'
#
loop_
_entity.id
_entity.type
_entity.pdbx_description
1 polymer ?
#
loop_
_entity_poly.entity_id
_entity_poly.type
_entity_poly.pdbx_seq_one_letter_code
_entity_poly.pdbx_strand_id
1 'polypeptide(L)'
;MIKKMTKSVTNIIVNIDNDSSVPKYNQIEQCISNDIINGKIKKGQRIPSITELSNSCSISKDTVGKAYKILRQRNLVFPVFGKGYYVSDNIPVF
;
A
#
# COMPACT_ATOMS: atom_id res chain seq x y z
N MET A 1 18.24 26.74 -12.37
CA MET A 1 18.95 25.63 -11.70
C MET A 1 18.39 25.42 -10.29
N ILE A 2 17.36 24.59 -10.13
CA ILE A 2 17.10 23.75 -8.94
C ILE A 2 16.08 22.69 -9.37
N LYS A 3 16.54 21.45 -9.45
CA LYS A 3 15.79 20.25 -9.81
C LYS A 3 14.78 19.98 -8.69
N LYS A 4 13.53 20.46 -8.81
CA LYS A 4 12.43 19.93 -8.00
C LYS A 4 12.17 18.51 -8.50
N MET A 5 12.92 17.55 -7.96
CA MET A 5 12.62 16.12 -8.01
C MET A 5 11.37 15.88 -7.15
N THR A 6 10.21 16.29 -7.64
CA THR A 6 8.94 16.10 -6.96
C THR A 6 8.52 14.65 -7.14
N LYS A 7 8.78 13.86 -6.09
CA LYS A 7 8.03 12.68 -5.63
C LYS A 7 7.12 12.08 -6.71
N SER A 8 7.56 10.98 -7.31
CA SER A 8 6.63 10.07 -8.01
C SER A 8 5.69 9.50 -6.95
N VAL A 9 4.57 10.20 -6.72
CA VAL A 9 3.50 9.73 -5.84
C VAL A 9 2.77 8.65 -6.64
N THR A 10 3.03 7.40 -6.30
CA THR A 10 2.25 6.26 -6.78
C THR A 10 0.82 6.46 -6.26
N ASN A 11 -0.09 6.95 -7.09
CA ASN A 11 -1.50 7.08 -6.74
C ASN A 11 -2.11 5.67 -6.69
N ILE A 12 -2.04 5.01 -5.52
CA ILE A 12 -2.84 3.82 -5.26
C ILE A 12 -4.27 4.28 -4.99
N ILE A 13 -5.20 3.83 -5.83
CA ILE A 13 -6.63 4.09 -5.65
C ILE A 13 -7.22 2.86 -4.96
N VAL A 14 -7.52 2.97 -3.68
CA VAL A 14 -8.25 1.95 -2.94
C VAL A 14 -9.72 2.34 -2.93
N ASN A 15 -10.56 1.53 -3.58
CA ASN A 15 -12.01 1.67 -3.50
C ASN A 15 -12.54 0.82 -2.34
N ILE A 16 -13.15 1.46 -1.35
CA ILE A 16 -13.73 0.76 -0.19
C ILE A 16 -15.24 0.73 -0.33
N ASP A 17 -15.78 -0.48 -0.32
CA ASP A 17 -17.20 -0.74 -0.21
C ASP A 17 -17.59 -0.72 1.27
N ASN A 18 -18.43 0.25 1.66
CA ASN A 18 -18.90 0.38 3.04
C ASN A 18 -20.08 -0.54 3.37
N ASP A 19 -20.78 -1.04 2.35
CA ASP A 19 -21.96 -1.91 2.50
C ASP A 19 -21.56 -3.40 2.45
N SER A 20 -20.33 -3.69 2.01
CA SER A 20 -19.75 -5.03 2.01
C SER A 20 -19.59 -5.59 3.43
N SER A 21 -19.87 -6.89 3.59
CA SER A 21 -19.53 -7.64 4.81
C SER A 21 -18.02 -7.83 5.00
N VAL A 22 -17.19 -7.50 4.00
CA VAL A 22 -15.74 -7.60 4.09
C VAL A 22 -15.18 -6.43 4.91
N PRO A 23 -14.37 -6.68 5.96
CA PRO A 23 -13.77 -5.61 6.74
C PRO A 23 -12.90 -4.67 5.90
N LYS A 24 -12.94 -3.36 6.17
CA LYS A 24 -12.19 -2.34 5.43
C LYS A 24 -10.69 -2.62 5.34
N TYR A 25 -10.07 -3.11 6.41
CA TYR A 25 -8.64 -3.46 6.38
C TYR A 25 -8.32 -4.58 5.39
N ASN A 26 -9.26 -5.53 5.22
CA ASN A 26 -9.10 -6.65 4.31
C ASN A 26 -9.28 -6.17 2.87
N GLN A 27 -10.27 -5.31 2.60
CA GLN A 27 -10.43 -4.69 1.29
C GLN A 27 -9.17 -3.90 0.86
N ILE A 28 -8.54 -3.15 1.78
CA ILE A 28 -7.27 -2.45 1.51
C ILE A 28 -6.15 -3.45 1.17
N GLU A 29 -6.01 -4.50 1.98
CA GLU A 29 -4.98 -5.54 1.76
C GLU A 29 -5.15 -6.24 0.43
N GLN A 30 -6.37 -6.64 0.09
CA GLN A 30 -6.68 -7.31 -1.17
C GLN A 30 -6.44 -6.40 -2.38
N CYS A 31 -6.84 -5.12 -2.28
CA CYS A 31 -6.60 -4.15 -3.35
C CYS A 31 -5.10 -3.98 -3.63
N ILE A 32 -4.31 -3.72 -2.59
CA ILE A 32 -2.86 -3.48 -2.73
C ILE A 32 -2.13 -4.76 -3.16
N SER A 33 -2.45 -5.91 -2.55
CA SER A 33 -1.82 -7.18 -2.91
C SER A 33 -2.12 -7.58 -4.35
N ASN A 34 -3.37 -7.42 -4.81
CA ASN A 34 -3.72 -7.68 -6.20
C ASN A 34 -2.97 -6.75 -7.16
N ASP A 35 -2.81 -5.47 -6.84
CA ASP A 35 -2.06 -4.55 -7.70
C ASP A 35 -0.55 -4.88 -7.74
N ILE A 36 0.01 -5.39 -6.64
CA ILE A 36 1.40 -5.90 -6.58
C ILE A 36 1.53 -7.18 -7.42
N ILE A 37 0.64 -8.16 -7.23
CA ILE A 37 0.68 -9.47 -7.90
C ILE A 37 0.47 -9.32 -9.41
N ASN A 38 -0.47 -8.47 -9.83
CA ASN A 38 -0.71 -8.17 -11.24
C ASN A 38 0.36 -7.26 -11.86
N GLY A 39 1.39 -6.86 -11.11
CA GLY A 39 2.51 -6.07 -11.61
C GLY A 39 2.19 -4.60 -11.90
N LYS A 40 1.01 -4.10 -11.49
CA LYS A 40 0.68 -2.66 -11.57
C LYS A 40 1.60 -1.85 -10.68
N ILE A 41 1.88 -2.35 -9.48
CA ILE A 41 2.90 -1.79 -8.58
C ILE A 41 4.13 -2.68 -8.70
N LYS A 42 5.22 -2.12 -9.23
CA LYS A 42 6.44 -2.89 -9.47
C LYS A 42 7.21 -3.12 -8.17
N LYS A 43 7.98 -4.20 -8.15
CA LYS A 43 9.00 -4.49 -7.14
C LYS A 43 9.92 -3.30 -6.93
N GLY A 44 10.27 -3.02 -5.68
CA GLY A 44 11.09 -1.88 -5.30
C GLY A 44 10.40 -0.51 -5.43
N GLN A 45 9.13 -0.43 -5.86
CA GLN A 45 8.40 0.83 -5.83
C GLN A 45 7.95 1.18 -4.42
N ARG A 46 7.94 2.47 -4.14
CA ARG A 46 7.37 3.03 -2.92
C ARG A 46 5.85 2.97 -3.00
N ILE A 47 5.23 2.48 -1.93
CA ILE A 47 3.79 2.63 -1.68
C ILE A 47 3.58 3.76 -0.67
N PRO A 48 2.39 4.39 -0.62
CA PRO A 48 2.06 5.36 0.41
C PRO A 48 2.33 4.80 1.81
N SER A 49 2.71 5.67 2.73
CA SER A 49 2.72 5.36 4.15
C SER A 49 1.29 5.17 4.69
N ILE A 50 1.19 4.62 5.90
CA ILE A 50 -0.09 4.49 6.62
C ILE A 50 -0.81 5.83 6.69
N THR A 51 -0.09 6.92 7.01
CA THR A 51 -0.66 8.27 7.11
C THR A 51 -1.09 8.81 5.75
N GLU A 52 -0.28 8.63 4.70
CA GLU A 52 -0.63 9.07 3.34
C GLU A 52 -1.90 8.36 2.85
N LEU A 53 -1.97 7.03 2.98
CA LEU A 53 -3.13 6.27 2.52
C LEU A 53 -4.38 6.55 3.38
N SER A 54 -4.22 6.68 4.69
CA SER A 54 -5.29 7.07 5.61
C SER A 54 -5.91 8.40 5.21
N ASN A 55 -5.09 9.40 4.89
CA ASN A 55 -5.56 10.72 4.45
C ASN A 55 -6.19 10.67 3.05
N SER A 56 -5.60 9.92 2.11
CA SER A 56 -6.11 9.83 0.73
C SER A 56 -7.45 9.11 0.63
N CYS A 57 -7.69 8.10 1.47
CA CYS A 57 -8.93 7.32 1.44
C CYS A 57 -9.92 7.71 2.55
N SER A 58 -9.58 8.66 3.43
CA SER A 58 -10.38 9.02 4.62
C SER A 58 -10.69 7.81 5.52
N ILE A 59 -9.69 6.95 5.75
CA ILE A 59 -9.79 5.74 6.57
C ILE A 59 -8.95 5.90 7.83
N SER A 60 -9.37 5.32 8.96
CA SER A 60 -8.57 5.37 10.19
C SER A 60 -7.18 4.73 10.02
N LYS A 61 -6.17 5.36 10.63
CA LYS A 61 -4.78 4.88 10.62
C LYS A 61 -4.66 3.45 11.15
N ASP A 62 -5.44 3.08 12.16
CA ASP A 62 -5.47 1.71 12.71
C ASP A 62 -5.92 0.68 11.67
N THR A 63 -6.92 1.01 10.86
CA THR A 63 -7.44 0.13 9.81
C THR A 63 -6.41 -0.06 8.70
N VAL A 64 -5.79 1.04 8.25
CA VAL A 64 -4.69 0.99 7.26
C VAL A 64 -3.48 0.24 7.83
N GLY A 65 -3.12 0.49 9.09
CA GLY A 65 -2.02 -0.18 9.76
C GLY A 65 -2.22 -1.70 9.86
N LYS A 66 -3.46 -2.15 10.14
CA LYS A 66 -3.82 -3.58 10.10
C LYS A 66 -3.59 -4.18 8.71
N ALA A 67 -4.03 -3.50 7.64
CA ALA A 67 -3.80 -3.95 6.27
C ALA A 67 -2.30 -4.08 5.96
N TYR A 68 -1.51 -3.05 6.31
CA TYR A 68 -0.06 -3.04 6.09
C TYR A 68 0.68 -4.11 6.89
N LYS A 69 0.20 -4.43 8.10
CA LYS A 69 0.72 -5.53 8.90
C LYS A 69 0.57 -6.86 8.18
N ILE A 70 -0.60 -7.11 7.56
CA ILE A 70 -0.86 -8.33 6.81
C ILE A 70 0.00 -8.38 5.54
N LEU A 71 0.07 -7.30 4.76
CA LEU A 71 0.95 -7.21 3.58
C LEU A 71 2.41 -7.52 3.92
N ARG A 72 2.88 -7.05 5.09
CA ARG A 72 4.23 -7.34 5.60
C ARG A 72 4.39 -8.79 6.01
N GLN A 73 3.41 -9.37 6.71
CA GLN A 73 3.42 -10.80 7.07
C GLN A 73 3.47 -11.71 5.84
N ARG A 74 2.85 -11.28 4.74
CA ARG A 74 2.88 -11.96 3.44
C ARG A 74 4.14 -11.69 2.62
N ASN A 75 5.13 -10.98 3.16
CA ASN A 75 6.35 -10.57 2.48
C ASN A 75 6.12 -9.79 1.17
N LEU A 76 4.98 -9.10 1.03
CA LEU A 76 4.67 -8.29 -0.15
C LEU A 76 5.27 -6.89 -0.04
N VAL A 77 5.39 -6.36 1.18
CA VAL A 77 5.90 -5.01 1.44
C VAL A 77 6.84 -5.00 2.65
N PHE A 78 7.79 -4.07 2.65
CA PHE A 78 8.70 -3.85 3.77
C PHE A 78 8.82 -2.37 4.11
N PRO A 79 8.96 -2.03 5.41
CA PRO A 79 9.20 -0.64 5.82
C PRO A 79 10.65 -0.24 5.57
N VAL A 80 10.86 0.99 5.14
CA VAL A 80 12.17 1.64 5.06
C VAL A 80 12.13 2.89 5.92
N PHE A 81 13.03 2.93 6.91
CA PHE A 81 13.11 4.02 7.88
C PHE A 81 13.24 5.38 7.17
N GLY A 82 12.38 6.33 7.55
CA GLY A 82 12.34 7.68 6.97
C GLY A 82 11.86 7.77 5.51
N LYS A 83 11.56 6.65 4.83
CA LYS A 83 11.18 6.64 3.40
C LYS A 83 9.79 6.07 3.12
N GLY A 84 9.22 5.30 4.05
CA GLY A 84 7.86 4.75 3.92
C GLY A 84 7.88 3.24 3.73
N TYR A 85 7.00 2.73 2.87
CA TYR A 85 6.92 1.29 2.56
C TYR A 85 7.27 1.04 1.10
N TYR A 86 7.85 -0.13 0.83
CA TYR A 86 8.31 -0.54 -0.49
C TYR A 86 7.82 -1.94 -0.81
N VAL A 87 7.54 -2.21 -2.08
CA VAL A 87 7.17 -3.55 -2.55
C VAL A 87 8.39 -4.46 -2.55
N SER A 88 8.22 -5.64 -1.98
CA SER A 88 9.25 -6.69 -1.91
C SER A 88 9.70 -7.14 -3.30
N ASP A 89 10.99 -7.43 -3.45
CA ASP A 89 11.53 -8.01 -4.68
C ASP A 89 11.15 -9.49 -4.84
N ASN A 90 10.91 -10.17 -3.71
CA ASN A 90 10.54 -11.57 -3.64
C ASN A 90 9.04 -11.71 -3.38
N ILE A 91 8.23 -11.34 -4.37
CA ILE A 91 6.79 -11.63 -4.36
C ILE A 91 6.63 -13.14 -4.57
N PRO A 92 6.06 -13.89 -3.62
CA PRO A 92 5.75 -15.30 -3.83
C PRO A 92 4.71 -15.41 -4.94
N VAL A 93 5.12 -15.98 -6.07
CA VAL A 93 4.20 -16.42 -7.12
C VAL A 93 3.61 -17.76 -6.66
N PHE A 94 2.29 -17.82 -6.53
CA PHE A 94 1.55 -19.04 -6.17
C PHE A 94 1.00 -19.68 -7.43
#